data_AF-A0A7J9R8W7-F1
#
_entry.id   AF-A0A7J9R8W7-F1
#
_cell.length_a   1.000
_cell.length_b   1.000
_cell.length_c   1.000
_cell.angle_alpha   90.00
_cell.angle_beta   90.00
_cell.angle_gamma   90.00
#
_symmetry.space_group_name_H-M   'P 1'
#
loop_
_entity.id
_entity.type
_entity.pdbx_description
1 polymer ?
#
loop_
_entity_poly.entity_id
_entity_poly.type
_entity_poly.pdbx_seq_one_letter_code
_entity_poly.pdbx_strand_id
1 'polypeptide(L)'
;MFNSAESFLGGYRVQVATLPEFPQIGEPSTILVRVTDSDFEEVDGFTMGIRFFYNEQQIDALPPKSYQGAHVDYEYIWEKSGNHIVRVDLYDMEENPGVLTYTFNMGTQSPFGQIFFIAIIIGALTMLGVIIYIYFPNILKPKSRS
;
A
#
# COMPACT_ATOMS: atom_id res chain seq x y z
N MET A 1 -0.72 -8.36 5.74
CA MET A 1 -0.48 -8.11 4.30
C MET A 1 0.36 -6.85 4.25
N PHE A 2 1.65 -6.98 3.91
CA PHE A 2 2.52 -5.84 3.66
C PHE A 2 2.37 -5.48 2.17
N ASN A 3 2.42 -4.20 1.78
CA ASN A 3 2.51 -3.86 0.35
C ASN A 3 3.95 -4.02 -0.13
N SER A 4 4.45 -5.22 0.07
CA SER A 4 5.70 -5.76 -0.41
C SER A 4 5.48 -7.26 -0.51
N ALA A 5 5.64 -7.80 -1.71
CA ALA A 5 5.44 -9.21 -1.99
C ALA A 5 6.35 -9.65 -3.12
N GLU A 6 6.61 -10.95 -3.19
CA GLU A 6 7.42 -11.55 -4.25
C GLU A 6 6.82 -12.85 -4.74
N SER A 7 7.11 -13.18 -5.99
CA SER A 7 6.64 -14.40 -6.63
C SER A 7 7.65 -14.88 -7.67
N PHE A 8 7.76 -16.20 -7.78
CA PHE A 8 8.67 -16.89 -8.68
C PHE A 8 7.86 -17.63 -9.75
N LEU A 9 8.20 -17.41 -11.01
CA LEU A 9 7.55 -18.05 -12.15
C LEU A 9 8.49 -18.04 -13.34
N GLY A 10 8.55 -19.13 -14.10
CA GLY A 10 9.33 -19.19 -15.35
C GLY A 10 10.80 -18.80 -15.19
N GLY A 11 11.48 -19.22 -14.12
CA GLY A 11 12.90 -18.88 -13.90
C GLY A 11 13.17 -17.45 -13.44
N TYR A 12 12.14 -16.60 -13.28
CA TYR A 12 12.29 -15.24 -12.80
C TYR A 12 11.54 -15.01 -11.49
N ARG A 13 12.06 -14.08 -10.71
CA ARG A 13 11.47 -13.56 -9.48
C ARG A 13 11.05 -12.12 -9.71
N VAL A 14 9.79 -11.83 -9.41
CA VAL A 14 9.27 -10.46 -9.41
C VAL A 14 8.93 -10.07 -7.99
N GLN A 15 9.47 -8.94 -7.55
CA GLN A 15 9.14 -8.29 -6.28
C GLN A 15 8.37 -7.00 -6.58
N VAL A 16 7.30 -6.75 -5.84
CA VAL A 16 6.51 -5.52 -5.96
C VAL A 16 6.32 -4.92 -4.58
N ALA A 17 6.50 -3.61 -4.47
CA ALA A 17 6.20 -2.85 -3.26
C ALA A 17 5.53 -1.51 -3.59
N THR A 18 4.97 -0.83 -2.59
CA THR A 18 4.45 0.53 -2.72
C THR A 18 5.17 1.51 -1.79
N LEU A 19 5.29 2.76 -2.21
CA LEU A 19 5.75 3.89 -1.40
C LEU A 19 4.70 5.02 -1.43
N PRO A 20 4.11 5.42 -0.29
CA PRO A 20 4.28 4.84 1.04
C PRO A 20 3.83 3.37 1.10
N GLU A 21 4.33 2.64 2.10
CA GLU A 21 4.00 1.21 2.31
C GLU A 21 2.50 0.99 2.44
N PHE A 22 1.72 2.00 2.83
CA PHE A 22 0.26 1.95 2.73
C PHE A 22 -0.21 3.16 1.92
N PRO A 23 -0.54 2.99 0.64
CA PRO A 23 -0.93 4.10 -0.20
C PRO A 23 -2.26 4.69 0.27
N GLN A 24 -2.35 6.02 0.23
CA GLN A 24 -3.56 6.77 0.55
C GLN A 24 -4.48 6.84 -0.65
N ILE A 25 -5.78 6.89 -0.39
CA ILE A 25 -6.77 7.03 -1.45
C ILE A 25 -6.77 8.45 -1.99
N GLY A 26 -6.68 8.58 -3.32
CA GLY A 26 -6.66 9.86 -4.01
C GLY A 26 -5.34 10.63 -3.90
N GLU A 27 -4.30 10.05 -3.29
CA GLU A 27 -2.96 10.64 -3.25
C GLU A 27 -1.98 9.83 -4.12
N PRO A 28 -0.93 10.48 -4.66
CA PRO A 28 0.12 9.78 -5.37
C PRO A 28 0.82 8.75 -4.49
N SER A 29 1.11 7.60 -5.08
CA SER A 29 2.00 6.58 -4.53
C SER A 29 2.93 6.08 -5.63
N THR A 30 4.06 5.50 -5.25
CA THR A 30 4.98 4.85 -6.18
C THR A 30 4.83 3.35 -6.06
N ILE A 31 4.66 2.65 -7.18
CA ILE A 31 4.78 1.21 -7.28
C ILE A 31 6.21 0.91 -7.70
N LEU A 32 6.90 0.14 -6.87
CA LEU A 32 8.27 -0.30 -7.08
C LEU A 32 8.24 -1.74 -7.56
N VAL A 33 8.84 -2.03 -8.70
CA VAL A 33 8.97 -3.39 -9.23
C VAL A 33 10.44 -3.72 -9.39
N ARG A 34 10.83 -4.92 -8.92
CA ARG A 34 12.16 -5.47 -9.13
C ARG A 34 12.07 -6.85 -9.77
N VAL A 35 12.90 -7.09 -10.77
CA VAL A 35 12.96 -8.37 -11.49
C VAL A 35 14.37 -8.97 -11.36
N THR A 36 14.46 -10.21 -10.92
CA THR A 36 15.71 -10.98 -10.89
C THR A 36 15.50 -12.34 -11.54
N ASP A 37 16.58 -13.03 -11.89
CA ASP A 37 16.53 -14.44 -12.29
C ASP A 37 16.40 -15.38 -11.08
N SER A 38 16.52 -16.68 -11.33
CA SER A 38 16.43 -17.75 -10.31
C SER A 38 17.59 -17.77 -9.32
N ASP A 39 18.74 -17.22 -9.72
CA ASP A 39 19.95 -17.11 -8.92
C ASP A 39 20.01 -15.76 -8.17
N PHE A 40 18.93 -14.97 -8.24
CA PHE A 40 18.78 -13.65 -7.63
C PHE A 40 19.64 -12.56 -8.27
N GLU A 41 20.17 -12.80 -9.46
CA GLU A 41 20.90 -11.80 -10.24
C GLU A 41 19.92 -10.87 -10.95
N GLU A 42 20.31 -9.60 -11.03
CA GLU A 42 19.49 -8.57 -11.67
C GLU A 42 19.50 -8.74 -13.18
N VAL A 43 18.31 -8.69 -13.80
CA VAL A 43 18.21 -8.74 -15.26
C VAL A 43 18.64 -7.41 -15.89
N ASP A 44 19.31 -7.48 -17.04
CA ASP A 44 19.78 -6.30 -17.78
C ASP A 44 18.64 -5.48 -18.40
N GLY A 45 17.49 -6.11 -18.64
CA GLY A 45 16.30 -5.46 -19.16
C GLY A 45 15.17 -6.44 -19.42
N PHE A 46 13.96 -5.92 -19.54
CA PHE A 46 12.75 -6.72 -19.74
C PHE A 46 11.60 -5.87 -20.29
N THR A 47 10.58 -6.52 -20.85
CA THR A 47 9.32 -5.86 -21.23
C THR A 47 8.24 -6.22 -20.23
N MET A 48 7.56 -5.22 -19.68
CA MET A 48 6.58 -5.40 -18.63
C MET A 48 5.33 -4.53 -18.81
N GLY A 49 4.17 -5.10 -18.47
CA GLY A 49 2.92 -4.37 -18.24
C GLY A 49 2.38 -4.66 -16.83
N ILE A 50 1.49 -3.79 -16.34
CA ILE A 50 0.84 -3.95 -15.03
C ILE A 50 -0.66 -3.80 -15.20
N ARG A 51 -1.45 -4.64 -14.55
CA ARG A 51 -2.92 -4.57 -14.55
C ARG A 51 -3.45 -4.51 -13.13
N PHE A 52 -4.40 -3.61 -12.88
CA PHE A 52 -5.00 -3.39 -11.57
C PHE A 52 -6.43 -3.89 -11.57
N PHE A 53 -6.76 -4.68 -10.54
CA PHE A 53 -8.09 -5.25 -10.36
C PHE A 53 -8.64 -4.92 -8.98
N TYR A 54 -9.94 -4.65 -8.92
CA TYR A 54 -10.70 -4.46 -7.68
C TYR A 54 -12.00 -5.24 -7.78
N ASN A 55 -12.31 -6.07 -6.79
CA ASN A 55 -13.44 -7.01 -6.83
C ASN A 55 -13.50 -7.82 -8.14
N GLU A 56 -12.36 -8.40 -8.53
CA GLU A 56 -12.19 -9.21 -9.76
C GLU A 56 -12.37 -8.46 -11.09
N GLN A 57 -12.75 -7.18 -11.06
CA GLN A 57 -12.87 -6.35 -12.24
C GLN A 57 -11.56 -5.59 -12.48
N GLN A 58 -11.05 -5.62 -13.72
CA GLN A 58 -9.92 -4.77 -14.12
C GLN A 58 -10.38 -3.30 -14.11
N ILE A 59 -9.69 -2.48 -13.32
CA ILE A 59 -9.99 -1.05 -13.17
C ILE A 59 -8.98 -0.15 -13.89
N ASP A 60 -7.73 -0.61 -14.06
CA ASP A 60 -6.69 0.14 -14.76
C ASP A 60 -5.59 -0.79 -15.32
N ALA A 61 -4.75 -0.28 -16.21
CA ALA A 61 -3.57 -0.97 -16.73
C ALA A 61 -2.48 -0.01 -17.22
N LEU A 62 -1.22 -0.35 -16.91
CA LEU A 62 -0.04 0.19 -17.56
C LEU A 62 0.32 -0.70 -18.75
N PRO A 63 0.36 -0.16 -19.98
CA PRO A 63 0.64 -0.94 -21.17
C PRO A 63 2.07 -1.51 -21.14
N PRO A 64 2.34 -2.60 -21.88
CA PRO A 64 3.67 -3.17 -21.98
C PRO A 64 4.70 -2.16 -22.47
N LYS A 65 5.81 -2.05 -21.75
CA LYS A 65 6.94 -1.19 -22.11
C LYS A 65 8.25 -1.88 -21.75
N SER A 66 9.28 -1.63 -22.55
CA SER A 66 10.63 -2.15 -22.30
C SER A 66 11.40 -1.24 -21.35
N TYR A 67 12.11 -1.87 -20.42
CA TYR A 67 12.91 -1.23 -19.38
C TYR A 67 14.35 -1.72 -19.46
N GLN A 68 15.29 -0.81 -19.18
CA GLN A 68 16.69 -1.15 -18.97
C GLN A 68 16.94 -1.24 -17.47
N GLY A 69 17.65 -2.28 -17.04
CA GLY A 69 17.86 -2.63 -15.64
C GLY A 69 16.70 -3.39 -15.01
N ALA A 70 16.92 -3.82 -13.76
CA ALA A 70 16.02 -4.68 -13.01
C ALA A 70 14.93 -3.95 -12.20
N HIS A 71 15.02 -2.62 -12.06
CA HIS A 71 14.16 -1.83 -11.17
C HIS A 71 13.30 -0.86 -11.96
N VAL A 72 12.02 -0.78 -11.63
CA VAL A 72 11.07 0.10 -12.30
C VAL A 72 10.13 0.73 -11.28
N ASP A 73 9.99 2.06 -11.38
CA ASP A 73 9.14 2.86 -10.52
C ASP A 73 8.01 3.48 -11.34
N TYR A 74 6.78 3.42 -10.82
CA TYR A 74 5.61 4.06 -11.43
C TYR A 74 4.83 4.87 -10.41
N GLU A 75 4.45 6.08 -10.79
CA GLU A 75 3.44 6.82 -10.04
C GLU A 75 2.05 6.26 -10.33
N TYR A 76 1.28 6.03 -9.27
CA TYR A 76 -0.07 5.51 -9.33
C TYR A 76 -0.95 6.10 -8.21
N ILE A 77 -2.19 6.45 -8.55
CA ILE A 77 -3.18 6.97 -7.61
C ILE A 77 -4.25 5.90 -7.40
N TRP A 78 -4.44 5.49 -6.15
CA TRP A 78 -5.45 4.49 -5.80
C TRP A 78 -6.79 5.17 -5.57
N GLU A 79 -7.81 4.78 -6.33
CA GLU A 79 -9.15 5.39 -6.23
C GLU A 79 -10.10 4.68 -5.26
N LYS A 80 -9.88 3.38 -5.02
CA LYS A 80 -10.75 2.55 -4.18
C LYS A 80 -10.01 2.13 -2.92
N SER A 81 -10.73 2.09 -1.79
CA SER A 81 -10.16 1.58 -0.54
C SER A 81 -10.30 0.06 -0.46
N GLY A 82 -9.26 -0.59 0.08
CA GLY A 82 -9.25 -2.02 0.39
C GLY A 82 -8.19 -2.78 -0.39
N ASN A 83 -8.43 -4.08 -0.57
CA ASN A 83 -7.51 -4.97 -1.27
C ASN A 83 -7.71 -4.88 -2.79
N HIS A 84 -6.59 -4.76 -3.51
CA HIS A 84 -6.51 -4.81 -4.96
C HIS A 84 -5.69 -6.01 -5.37
N ILE A 85 -5.99 -6.55 -6.54
CA ILE A 85 -5.15 -7.54 -7.18
C ILE A 85 -4.32 -6.81 -8.24
N VAL A 86 -3.01 -6.82 -8.08
CA VAL A 86 -2.06 -6.26 -9.05
C VAL A 86 -1.43 -7.42 -9.80
N ARG A 87 -1.58 -7.42 -11.12
CA ARG A 87 -0.92 -8.40 -11.99
C ARG A 87 0.23 -7.74 -12.72
N VAL A 88 1.41 -8.32 -12.60
CA VAL A 88 2.60 -7.91 -13.35
C VAL A 88 2.83 -8.94 -14.44
N ASP A 89 2.89 -8.48 -15.69
CA ASP A 89 3.08 -9.33 -16.86
C ASP A 89 4.48 -9.06 -17.44
N LEU A 90 5.36 -10.06 -17.42
CA LEU A 90 6.63 -10.02 -18.14
C LEU A 90 6.46 -10.67 -19.52
N TYR A 91 6.96 -10.02 -20.56
CA TYR A 91 6.77 -10.41 -21.95
C TYR A 91 8.09 -10.87 -22.56
N ASP A 92 8.03 -12.03 -23.22
CA ASP A 92 9.10 -12.60 -24.06
C ASP A 92 10.47 -12.56 -23.38
N MET A 93 10.52 -13.10 -22.16
CA MET A 93 11.76 -13.26 -21.41
C MET A 93 12.65 -14.30 -22.10
N GLU A 94 13.98 -14.16 -21.99
CA GLU A 94 14.95 -14.94 -22.79
C GLU A 94 14.72 -16.46 -22.75
N GLU A 95 14.44 -17.01 -21.57
CA GLU A 95 14.21 -18.45 -21.40
C GLU A 95 12.73 -18.86 -21.54
N ASN A 96 11.81 -17.91 -21.60
CA ASN A 96 10.37 -18.14 -21.56
C ASN A 96 9.63 -17.28 -22.60
N PRO A 97 9.48 -17.76 -23.85
CA PRO A 97 8.69 -17.07 -24.86
C PRO A 97 7.21 -17.04 -24.44
N GLY A 98 6.56 -15.87 -24.55
CA GLY A 98 5.18 -15.66 -24.09
C GLY A 98 5.07 -14.70 -22.90
N VAL A 99 4.02 -14.87 -22.09
CA VAL A 99 3.71 -13.94 -20.99
C VAL A 99 3.74 -14.67 -19.65
N LEU A 100 4.57 -14.18 -18.73
CA LEU A 100 4.62 -14.60 -17.34
C LEU A 100 3.80 -13.63 -16.49
N THR A 101 2.66 -14.08 -15.98
CA THR A 101 1.76 -13.26 -15.15
C THR A 101 1.95 -13.57 -13.66
N TYR A 102 2.44 -12.60 -12.92
CA TYR A 102 2.59 -12.62 -11.46
C TYR A 102 1.39 -11.92 -10.83
N THR A 103 0.84 -12.47 -9.75
CA THR A 103 -0.34 -11.91 -9.08
C THR A 103 -0.01 -11.55 -7.64
N PHE A 104 -0.25 -10.29 -7.28
CA PHE A 104 0.01 -9.74 -5.97
C PHE A 104 -1.27 -9.13 -5.39
N ASN A 105 -1.39 -9.20 -4.06
CA ASN A 105 -2.44 -8.50 -3.34
C ASN A 105 -1.84 -7.24 -2.72
N MET A 106 -2.43 -6.09 -3.02
CA MET A 106 -2.00 -4.78 -2.53
C MET A 106 -3.15 -4.10 -1.81
N GLY A 107 -2.96 -3.79 -0.54
CA GLY A 107 -3.96 -3.15 0.31
C GLY A 107 -3.72 -1.65 0.41
N THR A 108 -4.69 -0.82 0.08
CA THR A 108 -4.60 0.60 0.39
C THR A 108 -4.86 0.84 1.87
N GLN A 109 -4.52 2.02 2.37
CA GLN A 109 -4.92 2.39 3.72
C GLN A 109 -6.45 2.34 3.86
N SER A 110 -6.91 1.75 4.95
CA SER A 110 -8.33 1.67 5.30
C SER A 110 -8.74 2.94 6.05
N PRO A 111 -9.95 3.49 5.82
CA PRO A 111 -10.50 4.56 6.65
C PRO A 111 -10.58 4.15 8.14
N PHE A 112 -10.46 2.85 8.45
CA PHE A 112 -10.44 2.34 9.82
C PHE A 112 -9.34 2.98 10.68
N GLY A 113 -8.17 3.28 10.12
CA GLY A 113 -7.11 3.96 10.88
C GLY A 113 -7.55 5.34 11.37
N GLN A 114 -8.11 6.15 10.47
CA GLN A 114 -8.65 7.47 10.81
C GLN A 114 -9.81 7.36 11.82
N ILE A 115 -10.75 6.43 11.61
CA ILE A 115 -11.87 6.19 12.51
C ILE A 115 -11.38 5.79 13.91
N PHE A 116 -10.37 4.92 13.99
CA PHE A 116 -9.79 4.47 15.25
C PHE A 116 -9.14 5.63 16.03
N PHE A 117 -8.37 6.49 15.36
CA PHE A 117 -7.80 7.68 16.01
C PHE A 117 -8.87 8.67 16.45
N ILE A 118 -9.90 8.91 15.64
CA ILE A 118 -11.04 9.76 16.02
C ILE A 118 -11.73 9.19 17.26
N ALA A 119 -11.96 7.88 17.32
CA ALA A 119 -12.56 7.23 18.49
C ALA A 119 -11.69 7.40 19.76
N ILE A 120 -10.36 7.25 19.66
CA ILE A 120 -9.44 7.50 20.78
C ILE A 120 -9.52 8.96 21.24
N ILE A 121 -9.52 9.91 20.32
CA ILE A 121 -9.60 11.35 20.64
C ILE A 121 -10.92 11.68 21.36
N ILE A 122 -12.04 11.17 20.85
CA ILE A 122 -13.36 11.34 21.50
C ILE A 122 -13.34 10.72 22.91
N GLY A 123 -12.78 9.53 23.06
CA GLY A 123 -12.62 8.89 24.37
C GLY A 123 -11.78 9.71 25.35
N ALA A 124 -10.65 10.25 24.90
CA ALA A 124 -9.78 11.09 25.72
C ALA A 124 -10.46 12.41 26.13
N LEU A 125 -11.15 13.08 25.21
CA LEU A 125 -11.85 14.34 25.46
C LEU A 125 -13.03 14.14 26.42
N THR A 126 -13.79 13.06 26.29
CA THR A 126 -14.89 12.76 27.21
C THR A 126 -14.38 12.49 28.62
N MET A 127 -13.32 11.70 28.78
CA MET A 127 -12.68 11.45 30.07
C MET A 127 -12.15 12.75 30.71
N LEU A 128 -11.46 13.60 29.93
CA LEU A 128 -10.98 14.89 30.40
C LEU A 128 -12.15 15.78 30.86
N GLY A 129 -13.24 15.83 30.09
CA GLY A 129 -14.45 16.57 30.43
C GLY A 129 -15.06 16.13 31.77
N VAL A 130 -15.12 14.82 32.02
CA VAL A 130 -15.60 14.26 33.30
C VAL A 130 -14.70 14.66 34.46
N ILE A 131 -13.37 14.58 34.28
CA ILE A 131 -12.40 14.98 35.32
C ILE A 131 -12.56 16.47 35.66
N ILE A 132 -12.63 17.33 34.65
CA ILE A 132 -12.86 18.76 34.85
C ILE A 132 -14.19 18.97 35.58
N TYR A 133 -15.29 18.37 35.11
CA TYR A 133 -16.60 18.55 35.72
C TYR A 133 -16.64 18.15 37.22
N ILE A 134 -15.99 17.04 37.60
CA ILE A 134 -16.01 16.54 38.98
C ILE A 134 -15.05 17.33 39.89
N TYR A 135 -13.82 17.59 39.43
CA TYR A 135 -12.75 18.08 40.30
C TYR A 135 -12.58 19.60 40.26
N PHE A 136 -12.88 20.25 39.13
CA PHE A 136 -12.75 21.70 38.98
C PHE A 136 -13.62 22.50 39.97
N PRO A 137 -14.87 22.10 40.29
CA PRO A 137 -15.67 22.80 41.31
C PRO A 137 -15.05 22.78 42.71
N ASN A 138 -14.29 21.73 43.06
CA ASN A 138 -13.64 21.62 44.37
C ASN A 138 -12.34 22.43 44.47
N ILE A 139 -11.72 22.77 43.34
CA ILE A 139 -10.52 23.63 43.30
C ILE A 139 -10.91 25.12 43.41
N LEU A 140 -12.08 25.50 42.91
CA LEU A 140 -12.59 26.87 42.95
C LEU A 140 -13.29 27.26 44.27
N LYS A 141 -13.49 26.31 45.20
CA LYS A 141 -14.03 26.66 46.52
C LYS A 141 -13.02 27.57 47.24
N PRO A 142 -13.38 28.82 47.57
CA PRO A 142 -12.49 29.68 48.34
C PRO A 142 -12.20 29.01 49.68
N LYS A 143 -10.92 28.98 50.09
CA LYS A 143 -10.56 28.59 51.46
C LYS A 143 -11.27 29.55 52.42
N SER A 144 -12.33 29.07 53.06
CA SER A 144 -12.92 29.72 54.23
C SER A 144 -11.80 29.92 55.25
N ARG A 145 -11.37 31.16 55.47
CA ARG A 145 -10.45 31.52 56.56
C ARG A 145 -11.20 31.34 57.87
N SER A 146 -10.81 30.33 58.65
CA SER A 146 -11.09 30.25 60.08
C SER A 146 -10.15 31.17 60.85
#